data_AF-A0A803LS10-F1
#
_entry.id   AF-A0A803LS10-F1
#
_cell.length_a   1.000
_cell.length_b   1.000
_cell.length_c   1.000
_cell.angle_alpha   90.00
_cell.angle_beta   90.00
_cell.angle_gamma   90.00
#
_symmetry.space_group_name_H-M   'P 1'
#
loop_
_entity.id
_entity.type
_entity.pdbx_description
1 polymer ?
#
loop_
_entity_poly.entity_id
_entity_poly.type
_entity_poly.pdbx_seq_one_letter_code
_entity_poly.pdbx_strand_id
1 'polypeptide(L)'
;MNWTFVEPTTPIKSGVKFCVCVKEFLPWLMMPLQVVYVNENKRSGKMKASFSFGSGTLQGHLLAGEERFSVELDDKNQVWYEILSFSKPAHFLSFMGYPYVQFRQKYFAKKSTDAVLKHISAE
;
A
#
# COMPACT_ATOMS: atom_id res chain seq x y z
N MET A 1 -0.55 3.56 -11.33
CA MET A 1 -1.88 3.48 -11.97
C MET A 1 -2.13 4.79 -12.71
N ASN A 2 -3.12 4.91 -13.60
CA ASN A 2 -3.32 6.16 -14.36
C ASN A 2 -3.77 7.35 -13.46
N TRP A 3 -4.31 7.07 -12.27
CA TRP A 3 -4.88 8.05 -11.34
C TRP A 3 -4.03 8.29 -10.07
N THR A 4 -3.06 7.42 -9.77
CA THR A 4 -2.15 7.55 -8.62
C THR A 4 -0.78 6.95 -8.92
N PHE A 5 0.25 7.53 -8.31
CA PHE A 5 1.63 7.12 -8.45
C PHE A 5 2.45 7.47 -7.21
N VAL A 6 3.58 6.80 -7.10
CA VAL A 6 4.71 7.09 -6.19
C VAL A 6 5.93 7.26 -7.09
N GLU A 7 6.95 7.97 -6.62
CA GLU A 7 8.23 8.08 -7.31
C GLU A 7 8.81 6.66 -7.57
N PRO A 8 9.04 6.25 -8.82
CA PRO A 8 9.43 4.86 -9.15
C PRO A 8 10.74 4.41 -8.51
N THR A 9 11.62 5.35 -8.17
CA THR A 9 12.92 5.07 -7.53
C THR A 9 12.85 5.01 -6.01
N THR A 10 11.65 5.08 -5.40
CA THR A 10 11.46 5.02 -3.96
C THR A 10 11.95 3.68 -3.40
N PRO A 11 12.97 3.66 -2.53
CA PRO A 11 13.44 2.41 -1.94
C PRO A 11 12.45 1.85 -0.91
N ILE A 12 12.20 0.55 -0.93
CA ILE A 12 11.42 -0.13 0.12
C ILE A 12 12.37 -0.47 1.28
N LYS A 13 12.65 0.51 2.14
CA LYS A 13 13.52 0.36 3.33
C LYS A 13 12.93 1.12 4.52
N SER A 14 13.04 0.58 5.72
CA SER A 14 12.57 1.27 6.94
C SER A 14 13.21 2.65 7.07
N GLY A 15 12.41 3.64 7.46
CA GLY A 15 12.80 5.06 7.55
C GLY A 15 12.64 5.86 6.27
N VAL A 16 12.46 5.21 5.11
CA VAL A 16 12.25 5.93 3.84
C VAL A 16 10.91 6.66 3.85
N LYS A 17 10.96 7.97 3.61
CA LYS A 17 9.78 8.81 3.44
C LYS A 17 9.45 8.91 1.96
N PHE A 18 8.17 8.83 1.63
CA PHE A 18 7.68 8.91 0.27
C PHE A 18 6.31 9.58 0.23
N CYS A 19 5.81 9.84 -0.97
CA CYS A 19 4.52 10.45 -1.17
C CYS A 19 3.73 9.67 -2.22
N VAL A 20 2.48 9.38 -1.90
CA VAL A 20 1.48 8.93 -2.88
C VAL A 20 0.81 10.18 -3.43
N CYS A 21 0.79 10.33 -4.75
CA CYS A 21 0.24 11.50 -5.41
C CYS A 21 -0.99 11.10 -6.23
N VAL A 22 -2.13 11.71 -5.94
CA VAL A 22 -3.41 11.46 -6.63
C VAL A 22 -3.63 12.55 -7.68
N LYS A 23 -3.90 12.13 -8.92
CA LYS A 23 -4.02 13.01 -10.10
C LYS A 23 -5.46 13.48 -10.40
N GLU A 24 -6.42 13.19 -9.54
CA GLU A 24 -7.85 13.42 -9.80
C GLU A 24 -8.39 14.68 -9.10
N PHE A 25 -9.21 15.45 -9.83
CA PHE A 25 -10.19 16.47 -9.38
C PHE A 25 -9.70 17.82 -8.82
N LEU A 26 -8.48 17.96 -8.31
CA LEU A 26 -7.89 19.23 -7.78
C LEU A 26 -6.34 19.20 -7.96
N PRO A 27 -5.56 20.30 -7.79
CA PRO A 27 -4.10 20.22 -7.86
C PRO A 27 -3.57 19.07 -6.98
N TRP A 28 -2.58 18.34 -7.50
CA TRP A 28 -2.00 17.09 -7.01
C TRP A 28 -2.15 16.91 -5.49
N LEU A 29 -3.06 16.02 -5.07
CA LEU A 29 -3.18 15.67 -3.66
C LEU A 29 -2.00 14.80 -3.27
N MET A 30 -1.15 15.34 -2.39
CA MET A 30 0.03 14.68 -1.86
C MET A 30 -0.29 14.02 -0.51
N MET A 31 -0.05 12.72 -0.43
CA MET A 31 -0.30 11.90 0.75
C MET A 31 1.06 11.38 1.25
N PRO A 32 1.70 12.06 2.22
CA PRO A 32 3.03 11.69 2.71
C PRO A 32 2.99 10.49 3.67
N LEU A 33 3.88 9.52 3.46
CA LEU A 33 4.04 8.33 4.29
C LEU A 33 5.51 8.06 4.58
N GLN A 34 5.76 7.15 5.51
CA GLN A 34 7.07 6.60 5.81
C GLN A 34 6.98 5.08 5.90
N VAL A 35 7.92 4.37 5.29
CA VAL A 35 8.09 2.94 5.51
C VAL A 35 8.56 2.74 6.95
N VAL A 36 7.73 2.11 7.78
CA VAL A 36 8.00 1.91 9.20
C VAL A 36 8.76 0.62 9.46
N TYR A 37 8.47 -0.44 8.71
CA TYR A 37 9.19 -1.72 8.78
C TYR A 37 9.19 -2.42 7.42
N VAL A 38 10.18 -3.29 7.26
CA VAL A 38 10.29 -4.23 6.14
C VAL A 38 10.68 -5.57 6.75
N ASN A 39 9.91 -6.62 6.47
CA ASN A 39 10.21 -7.98 6.89
C ASN A 39 10.42 -8.83 5.64
N GLU A 40 11.57 -9.46 5.52
CA GLU A 40 11.88 -10.45 4.50
C GLU A 40 12.34 -11.72 5.21
N ASN A 41 11.69 -12.84 4.93
CA ASN A 41 12.06 -14.12 5.48
C ASN A 41 12.22 -15.14 4.36
N LYS A 42 13.36 -15.83 4.38
CA LYS A 42 13.61 -17.00 3.53
C LYS A 42 13.35 -18.23 4.39
N ARG A 43 12.30 -18.98 4.04
CA ARG A 43 11.82 -20.19 4.70
C ARG A 43 11.44 -19.99 6.17
N SER A 44 10.15 -19.74 6.43
CA SER A 44 9.58 -19.59 7.78
C SER A 44 8.40 -20.53 7.96
N GLY A 45 8.57 -21.58 8.76
CA GLY A 45 7.53 -22.59 8.99
C GLY A 45 7.08 -23.26 7.68
N LYS A 46 5.79 -23.14 7.34
CA LYS A 46 5.17 -23.68 6.12
C LYS A 46 5.37 -22.79 4.87
N MET A 47 5.97 -21.61 5.02
CA MET A 47 6.19 -20.66 3.92
C MET A 47 7.62 -20.78 3.39
N LYS A 48 7.76 -20.85 2.07
CA LYS A 48 9.05 -20.86 1.35
C LYS A 48 9.73 -19.50 1.36
N ALA A 49 8.96 -18.44 1.15
CA ALA A 49 9.44 -17.08 1.19
C ALA A 49 8.31 -16.14 1.60
N SER A 50 8.64 -15.08 2.31
CA SER A 50 7.72 -13.98 2.54
C SER A 50 8.43 -12.64 2.49
N PHE A 51 7.72 -11.65 1.95
CA PHE A 51 8.13 -10.26 1.93
C PHE A 51 6.96 -9.40 2.33
N SER A 52 7.20 -8.47 3.25
CA SER A 52 6.20 -7.48 3.65
C SER A 52 6.84 -6.16 4.01
N PHE A 53 6.11 -5.08 3.79
CA PHE A 53 6.47 -3.76 4.30
C PHE A 53 5.24 -3.01 4.75
N GLY A 54 5.37 -2.27 5.84
CA GLY A 54 4.34 -1.40 6.38
C GLY A 54 4.73 0.06 6.23
N SER A 55 3.76 0.91 5.91
CA SER A 55 3.94 2.35 5.81
C SER A 55 2.96 3.09 6.72
N GLY A 56 3.48 3.98 7.54
CA GLY A 56 2.70 4.87 8.41
C GLY A 56 2.50 6.24 7.76
N THR A 57 1.35 6.84 8.00
CA THR A 57 1.03 8.19 7.53
C THR A 57 1.84 9.26 8.26
N LEU A 58 2.35 10.26 7.55
CA LEU A 58 3.05 11.42 8.12
C LEU A 58 2.13 12.64 8.25
N GLN A 59 2.59 13.68 8.96
CA GLN A 59 1.89 14.97 9.01
C GLN A 59 1.66 15.53 7.60
N GLY A 60 0.46 16.03 7.36
CA GLY A 60 0.01 16.49 6.03
C GLY A 60 -0.76 15.43 5.24
N HIS A 61 -0.73 14.17 5.68
CA HIS A 61 -1.60 13.13 5.15
C HIS A 61 -3.05 13.37 5.61
N LEU A 62 -4.02 13.16 4.71
CA LEU A 62 -5.44 13.37 5.03
C LEU A 62 -5.98 12.37 6.06
N LEU A 63 -5.34 11.22 6.17
CA LEU A 63 -5.67 10.14 7.11
C LEU A 63 -4.52 9.90 8.08
N ALA A 64 -4.84 9.37 9.25
CA ALA A 64 -3.88 8.80 10.19
C ALA A 64 -4.05 7.28 10.22
N GLY A 65 -3.01 6.52 9.91
CA GLY A 65 -3.11 5.07 9.82
C GLY A 65 -1.82 4.39 9.38
N GLU A 66 -1.94 3.09 9.11
CA GLU A 66 -0.89 2.24 8.55
C GLU A 66 -1.47 1.38 7.43
N GLU A 67 -0.64 1.14 6.42
CA GLU A 67 -0.92 0.19 5.36
C GLU A 67 0.27 -0.76 5.19
N ARG A 68 0.00 -2.06 5.21
CA ARG A 68 0.95 -3.14 4.99
C ARG A 68 0.61 -3.90 3.73
N PHE A 69 1.63 -4.12 2.91
CA PHE A 69 1.60 -5.03 1.78
C PHE A 69 2.42 -6.27 2.12
N SER A 70 1.91 -7.45 1.83
CA SER A 70 2.66 -8.70 1.97
C SER A 70 2.42 -9.67 0.83
N VAL A 71 3.49 -10.34 0.45
CA VAL A 71 3.50 -11.45 -0.48
C VAL A 71 4.13 -12.64 0.22
N GLU A 72 3.44 -13.77 0.24
CA GLU A 72 3.94 -15.02 0.80
C GLU A 72 3.84 -16.14 -0.25
N LEU A 73 4.86 -17.00 -0.28
CA LEU A 73 4.91 -18.18 -1.12
C LEU A 73 4.86 -19.41 -0.21
N ASP A 74 3.83 -20.23 -0.36
CA ASP A 74 3.68 -21.44 0.45
C ASP A 74 4.43 -22.65 -0.12
N ASP A 75 4.48 -23.73 0.66
CA ASP A 75 5.11 -24.98 0.24
C ASP A 75 4.48 -25.63 -1.00
N LYS A 76 3.21 -25.30 -1.31
CA LYS A 76 2.47 -25.77 -2.48
C LYS A 76 2.64 -24.84 -3.70
N ASN A 77 3.55 -23.88 -3.64
CA ASN A 77 3.76 -22.86 -4.67
C ASN A 77 2.55 -21.94 -4.91
N GLN A 78 1.68 -21.77 -3.93
CA GLN A 78 0.62 -20.78 -3.99
C GLN A 78 1.14 -19.44 -3.46
N VAL A 79 0.76 -18.37 -4.15
CA VAL A 79 1.10 -17.00 -3.78
C VAL A 79 -0.07 -16.38 -3.02
N TRP A 80 0.21 -15.90 -1.82
CA TRP A 80 -0.72 -15.15 -0.98
C TRP A 80 -0.35 -13.67 -1.07
N TYR A 81 -1.27 -12.87 -1.58
CA TYR A 81 -1.14 -11.41 -1.60
C TYR A 81 -2.15 -10.79 -0.65
N GLU A 82 -1.66 -10.02 0.31
CA GLU A 82 -2.49 -9.37 1.32
C GLU A 82 -2.16 -7.88 1.42
N ILE A 83 -3.23 -7.09 1.55
CA ILE A 83 -3.18 -5.67 1.88
C ILE A 83 -3.94 -5.49 3.18
N LEU A 84 -3.23 -5.12 4.25
CA LEU A 84 -3.82 -4.77 5.54
C LEU A 84 -3.74 -3.27 5.70
N SER A 85 -4.87 -2.59 5.80
CA SER A 85 -4.93 -1.13 5.89
C SER A 85 -5.95 -0.72 6.95
N PHE A 86 -5.51 0.08 7.92
CA PHE A 86 -6.39 0.70 8.91
C PHE A 86 -6.09 2.19 9.00
N SER A 87 -7.14 3.00 9.08
CA SER A 87 -6.98 4.45 9.11
C SER A 87 -8.19 5.13 9.74
N LYS A 88 -7.97 6.35 10.23
CA LYS A 88 -9.00 7.29 10.66
C LYS A 88 -8.80 8.64 9.95
N PRO A 89 -9.86 9.46 9.80
CA PRO A 89 -9.72 10.84 9.34
C PRO A 89 -8.71 11.63 10.18
N ALA A 90 -7.83 12.39 9.52
CA ALA A 90 -6.87 13.29 10.18
C ALA A 90 -7.00 14.75 9.70
N HIS A 91 -7.85 14.99 8.69
CA HIS A 91 -8.10 16.32 8.14
C HIS A 91 -9.59 16.53 7.83
N PHE A 92 -10.08 17.77 7.88
CA PHE A 92 -11.49 18.10 7.62
C PHE A 92 -11.99 17.56 6.26
N LEU A 93 -11.17 17.65 5.22
CA LEU A 93 -11.47 17.09 3.89
C LEU A 93 -11.73 15.57 3.93
N SER A 94 -10.93 14.82 4.69
CA SER A 94 -11.13 13.37 4.84
C SER A 94 -12.35 13.02 5.66
N PHE A 95 -12.71 13.88 6.62
CA PHE A 95 -13.89 13.69 7.45
C PHE A 95 -15.16 13.86 6.62
N MET A 96 -15.25 14.95 5.84
CA MET A 96 -16.38 15.22 4.95
C MET A 96 -16.48 14.18 3.81
N GLY A 97 -15.33 13.73 3.29
CA GLY A 97 -15.24 12.76 2.20
C GLY A 97 -15.06 11.31 2.64
N TYR A 98 -15.32 10.96 3.91
CA TYR A 98 -14.89 9.65 4.44
C TYR A 98 -15.45 8.43 3.68
N PRO A 99 -16.74 8.40 3.29
CA PRO A 99 -17.25 7.29 2.46
C PRO A 99 -16.52 7.17 1.11
N TYR A 100 -16.18 8.30 0.49
CA TYR A 100 -15.41 8.31 -0.76
C TYR A 100 -13.99 7.81 -0.53
N VAL A 101 -13.33 8.21 0.56
CA VAL A 101 -12.00 7.69 0.95
C VAL A 101 -12.04 6.16 1.08
N GLN A 102 -13.01 5.61 1.80
CA GLN A 102 -13.16 4.15 1.97
C GLN A 102 -13.38 3.44 0.62
N PHE A 103 -14.19 4.03 -0.26
CA PHE A 103 -14.36 3.52 -1.61
C PHE A 103 -13.04 3.49 -2.38
N ARG A 104 -12.25 4.58 -2.33
CA ARG A 104 -10.94 4.65 -3.02
C ARG A 104 -9.92 3.67 -2.46
N GLN A 105 -9.89 3.44 -1.15
CA GLN A 105 -9.04 2.41 -0.54
C GLN A 105 -9.40 1.01 -1.05
N LYS A 106 -10.70 0.66 -1.07
CA LYS A 106 -11.16 -0.62 -1.64
C LYS A 106 -10.86 -0.75 -3.13
N TYR A 107 -11.04 0.32 -3.88
CA TYR A 107 -10.72 0.36 -5.30
C TYR A 107 -9.23 0.14 -5.58
N PHE A 108 -8.37 0.80 -4.79
CA PHE A 108 -6.93 0.59 -4.85
C PHE A 108 -6.55 -0.85 -4.54
N ALA A 109 -7.11 -1.41 -3.45
CA ALA A 109 -6.84 -2.80 -3.06
C ALA A 109 -7.17 -3.78 -4.21
N LYS A 110 -8.34 -3.65 -4.82
CA LYS A 110 -8.73 -4.46 -5.98
C LYS A 110 -7.74 -4.30 -7.15
N LYS A 111 -7.42 -3.06 -7.54
CA LYS A 111 -6.50 -2.79 -8.66
C LYS A 111 -5.08 -3.28 -8.40
N SER A 112 -4.65 -3.23 -7.16
CA SER A 112 -3.35 -3.74 -6.73
C SER A 112 -3.31 -5.27 -6.83
N THR A 113 -4.33 -5.97 -6.34
CA THR A 113 -4.46 -7.43 -6.49
C THR A 113 -4.52 -7.84 -7.97
N ASP A 114 -5.31 -7.16 -8.79
CA ASP A 114 -5.39 -7.43 -10.23
C ASP A 114 -4.02 -7.29 -10.91
N ALA A 115 -3.20 -6.32 -10.49
CA ALA A 115 -1.86 -6.11 -11.03
C ALA A 115 -0.88 -7.24 -10.64
N VAL A 116 -0.93 -7.69 -9.37
CA VAL A 116 -0.13 -8.83 -8.89
C VAL A 116 -0.52 -10.11 -9.63
N LEU A 117 -1.82 -10.39 -9.74
CA LEU A 117 -2.33 -11.55 -10.48
C LEU A 117 -1.88 -11.54 -11.94
N LYS A 118 -1.95 -10.37 -12.60
CA LYS A 118 -1.48 -10.22 -13.98
C LYS A 118 0.01 -10.48 -14.11
N HIS A 119 0.83 -10.05 -13.14
CA HIS A 119 2.27 -10.27 -13.15
C HIS A 119 2.61 -11.76 -13.01
N ILE A 120 1.96 -12.45 -12.08
CA ILE A 120 2.16 -13.89 -11.83
C ILE A 120 1.67 -14.73 -13.02
N SER A 121 0.59 -14.33 -13.69
CA SER A 121 0.04 -15.08 -14.83
C SER A 121 0.78 -14.86 -16.15
N ALA A 122 1.72 -13.90 -16.18
CA ALA A 122 2.52 -13.59 -17.36
C ALA A 122 3.89 -14.29 -17.35
N GLU A 123 4.23 -14.97 -16.25
CA GLU A 123 5.38 -15.88 -16.10
C GLU A 123 4.97 -17.33 -16.38
#